data_AF-C7LRF3-F1
#
_entry.id   AF-C7LRF3-F1
#
_cell.length_a   1.000
_cell.length_b   1.000
_cell.length_c   1.000
_cell.angle_alpha   90.00
_cell.angle_beta   90.00
_cell.angle_gamma   90.00
#
_symmetry.space_group_name_H-M   'P 1'
#
loop_
_entity.id
_entity.type
_entity.pdbx_description
1 polymer ?
#
loop_
_entity_poly.entity_id
_entity_poly.type
_entity_poly.pdbx_seq_one_letter_code
_entity_poly.pdbx_strand_id
1 'polypeptide(L)'
;MSWHAKAMASYDHGWSDYVAGLKQALIELEQDITEAEKMSDSCTLEWCEAIEHVVDELSNAIYTIHEPVFSTDEQSQSIKDMRKRIHDIYHRYKMVKP
;
A
#
# COMPACT_ATOMS: atom_id res chain seq x y z
N MET A 1 6.53 -28.26 20.29
CA MET A 1 6.72 -26.80 20.13
C MET A 1 6.28 -26.10 21.41
N SER A 2 7.10 -25.20 21.96
CA SER A 2 6.75 -24.40 23.15
C SER A 2 5.72 -23.31 22.80
N TRP A 3 5.04 -22.76 23.80
CA TRP A 3 4.06 -21.68 23.57
C TRP A 3 4.72 -20.43 22.95
N HIS A 4 5.94 -20.09 23.37
CA HIS A 4 6.72 -19.00 22.80
C HIS A 4 6.99 -19.19 21.31
N ALA A 5 7.35 -20.40 20.87
CA ALA A 5 7.60 -20.69 19.46
C ALA A 5 6.34 -20.51 18.61
N LYS A 6 5.17 -20.92 19.14
CA LYS A 6 3.88 -20.71 18.45
C LYS A 6 3.51 -19.23 18.39
N ALA A 7 3.74 -18.49 19.47
CA ALA A 7 3.48 -17.05 19.51
C ALA A 7 4.35 -16.30 18.49
N MET A 8 5.66 -16.58 18.45
CA MET A 8 6.57 -15.96 17.48
C MET A 8 6.19 -16.28 16.03
N ALA A 9 5.84 -17.53 15.72
CA ALA A 9 5.35 -17.89 14.39
C ALA A 9 4.06 -17.14 14.01
N SER A 10 3.14 -16.94 14.97
CA SER A 10 1.92 -16.17 14.72
C SER A 10 2.21 -14.69 14.44
N TYR A 11 3.18 -14.09 15.13
CA TYR A 11 3.58 -12.69 14.87
C TYR A 11 4.27 -12.54 13.52
N ASP A 12 5.15 -13.48 13.16
CA ASP A 12 5.82 -13.51 11.87
C ASP A 12 4.82 -13.64 10.71
N HIS A 13 3.88 -14.57 10.82
CA HIS A 13 2.81 -14.74 9.83
C HIS A 13 1.94 -13.48 9.72
N GLY A 14 1.48 -12.93 10.85
CA GLY A 14 0.64 -11.73 10.83
C GLY A 14 1.37 -10.51 10.23
N TRP A 15 2.67 -10.39 10.47
CA TRP A 15 3.50 -9.36 9.86
C TRP A 15 3.66 -9.57 8.34
N SER A 16 3.94 -10.80 7.92
CA SER A 16 4.03 -11.16 6.51
C SER A 16 2.73 -10.87 5.76
N ASP A 17 1.59 -11.26 6.34
CA ASP A 17 0.26 -11.01 5.77
C ASP A 17 -0.05 -9.51 5.69
N TYR A 18 0.33 -8.74 6.71
CA TYR A 18 0.18 -7.27 6.69
C TYR A 18 0.97 -6.61 5.56
N VAL A 19 2.26 -6.95 5.42
CA VAL A 19 3.10 -6.41 4.34
C VAL A 19 2.59 -6.83 2.97
N ALA A 20 2.16 -8.08 2.81
CA ALA A 20 1.59 -8.59 1.56
C ALA A 20 0.26 -7.89 1.22
N GLY A 21 -0.60 -7.68 2.21
CA GLY A 21 -1.88 -6.98 2.06
C GLY A 21 -1.70 -5.54 1.59
N LEU A 22 -0.79 -4.78 2.21
CA LEU A 22 -0.46 -3.43 1.78
C LEU A 22 0.09 -3.38 0.35
N LYS A 23 0.95 -4.34 0.01
CA LYS A 23 1.50 -4.45 -1.34
C LYS A 23 0.40 -4.73 -2.37
N GLN A 24 -0.57 -5.57 -2.04
CA GLN A 24 -1.70 -5.89 -2.89
C GLN A 24 -2.63 -4.68 -3.07
N ALA A 25 -2.98 -3.98 -1.98
CA ALA A 25 -3.78 -2.77 -2.04
C ALA A 25 -3.14 -1.68 -2.92
N LEU A 26 -1.82 -1.53 -2.87
CA LEU A 26 -1.10 -0.64 -3.78
C LEU A 26 -1.18 -1.05 -5.25
N ILE A 27 -1.14 -2.36 -5.54
CA ILE A 27 -1.27 -2.86 -6.91
C ILE A 27 -2.67 -2.54 -7.45
N GLU A 28 -3.71 -2.75 -6.65
CA GLU A 28 -5.10 -2.45 -7.01
C GLU A 28 -5.31 -0.95 -7.24
N LEU A 29 -4.84 -0.09 -6.32
CA LEU A 29 -4.89 1.36 -6.50
C LEU A 29 -4.15 1.82 -7.76
N GLU A 30 -2.98 1.24 -8.05
CA GLU A 30 -2.22 1.55 -9.25
C GLU A 30 -2.99 1.15 -10.53
N GLN A 31 -3.71 0.03 -10.50
CA GLN A 31 -4.57 -0.41 -11.60
C GLN A 31 -5.72 0.57 -11.82
N ASP A 32 -6.43 0.95 -10.76
CA ASP A 32 -7.55 1.90 -10.83
C ASP A 32 -7.14 3.24 -11.45
N ILE A 33 -5.99 3.79 -11.03
CA ILE A 33 -5.45 5.03 -11.62
C ILE A 33 -5.04 4.83 -13.09
N THR A 34 -4.42 3.70 -13.41
CA THR A 34 -4.04 3.37 -14.79
C THR A 34 -5.24 3.23 -15.72
N GLU A 35 -6.36 2.72 -15.22
CA GLU A 35 -7.62 2.63 -15.96
C GLU A 35 -8.24 4.01 -16.13
N ALA A 36 -8.25 4.83 -15.08
CA ALA A 36 -8.74 6.19 -15.13
C ALA A 36 -7.96 7.07 -16.13
N GLU A 37 -6.64 6.96 -16.18
CA GLU A 37 -5.78 7.65 -17.17
C GLU A 37 -6.19 7.38 -18.63
N LYS A 38 -6.78 6.22 -18.92
CA LYS A 38 -7.17 5.79 -20.28
C LYS A 38 -8.59 6.19 -20.65
N MET A 39 -9.36 6.70 -19.71
CA MET A 39 -10.77 7.02 -19.87
C MET A 39 -10.97 8.53 -19.76
N SER A 40 -11.47 9.16 -20.83
CA SER A 40 -11.55 10.64 -20.94
C SER A 40 -12.46 11.31 -19.90
N ASP A 41 -13.38 10.56 -19.27
CA ASP A 41 -14.40 11.07 -18.34
C ASP A 41 -14.38 10.35 -16.96
N SER A 42 -13.28 9.66 -16.61
CA SER A 42 -13.21 8.79 -15.42
C SER A 42 -13.11 9.52 -14.08
N CYS A 43 -12.51 10.71 -14.05
CA CYS A 43 -12.51 11.54 -12.84
C CYS A 43 -13.86 12.26 -12.70
N THR A 44 -14.88 11.50 -12.33
CA THR A 44 -16.04 12.09 -11.67
C THR A 44 -15.60 12.62 -10.29
N LEU A 45 -16.24 13.68 -9.79
CA LEU A 45 -15.88 14.28 -8.50
C LEU A 45 -15.83 13.24 -7.38
N GLU A 46 -16.84 12.37 -7.32
CA GLU A 46 -16.96 11.30 -6.32
C GLU A 46 -15.83 10.27 -6.44
N TRP A 47 -15.50 9.82 -7.66
CA TRP A 47 -14.40 8.88 -7.87
C TRP A 47 -13.06 9.48 -7.44
N CYS A 48 -12.80 10.74 -7.80
CA CYS A 48 -11.56 11.41 -7.44
C CYS A 48 -11.44 11.65 -5.93
N GLU A 49 -12.52 12.02 -5.24
CA GLU A 49 -12.53 12.11 -3.78
C GLU A 49 -12.27 10.74 -3.11
N ALA A 50 -12.90 9.67 -3.61
CA ALA A 50 -12.69 8.33 -3.10
C ALA A 50 -11.23 7.86 -3.28
N ILE A 51 -10.65 8.08 -4.46
CA ILE A 51 -9.25 7.72 -4.74
C ILE A 51 -8.28 8.57 -3.90
N GLU A 52 -8.55 9.86 -3.71
CA GLU A 52 -7.72 10.71 -2.85
C GLU A 52 -7.69 10.18 -1.41
N HIS A 53 -8.84 9.79 -0.89
CA HIS A 53 -8.91 9.16 0.44
C HIS A 53 -8.11 7.85 0.51
N VAL A 54 -8.24 6.98 -0.48
CA VAL A 54 -7.47 5.71 -0.51
C VAL A 54 -5.96 5.96 -0.60
N VAL A 55 -5.54 6.90 -1.45
CA VAL A 55 -4.12 7.28 -1.59
C VAL A 55 -3.59 7.81 -0.25
N ASP A 56 -4.34 8.68 0.43
CA ASP A 56 -3.94 9.25 1.72
C ASP A 56 -3.88 8.19 2.83
N GLU A 57 -4.87 7.28 2.90
CA GLU A 57 -4.90 6.20 3.88
C GLU A 57 -3.73 5.23 3.69
N LEU A 58 -3.48 4.78 2.45
CA LEU A 58 -2.35 3.90 2.15
C LEU A 58 -1.01 4.60 2.37
N SER A 59 -0.88 5.86 1.98
CA SER A 59 0.32 6.66 2.22
C SER A 59 0.61 6.74 3.73
N ASN A 60 -0.39 7.10 4.53
CA ASN A 60 -0.25 7.14 5.97
C ASN A 60 0.17 5.76 6.52
N ALA A 61 -0.59 4.70 6.19
CA ALA A 61 -0.30 3.35 6.65
C ALA A 61 1.13 2.90 6.35
N ILE A 62 1.65 3.21 5.15
CA ILE A 62 3.00 2.82 4.68
C ILE A 62 4.11 3.67 5.31
N TYR A 63 3.91 4.98 5.43
CA TYR A 63 4.93 5.88 5.97
C TYR A 63 5.02 5.79 7.50
N THR A 64 3.95 5.42 8.20
CA THR A 64 3.95 5.22 9.65
C THR A 64 4.32 3.81 10.09
N ILE A 65 4.71 2.91 9.16
CA ILE A 65 5.13 1.56 9.52
C ILE A 65 6.38 1.62 10.43
N HIS A 66 6.22 1.03 11.61
CA HIS A 66 7.33 0.66 12.48
C HIS A 66 7.63 -0.82 12.30
N GLU A 67 8.76 -1.12 11.66
CA GLU A 67 9.16 -2.49 11.37
C GLU A 67 9.52 -3.24 12.67
N PRO A 68 8.92 -4.42 12.94
CA PRO A 68 9.32 -5.23 14.07
C PRO A 68 10.76 -5.73 13.90
N VAL A 69 11.46 -5.94 15.02
CA VAL A 69 12.88 -6.37 15.05
C VAL A 69 13.11 -7.72 14.34
N PHE A 70 12.08 -8.55 14.21
CA PHE A 70 12.15 -9.85 13.53
C PHE A 70 11.86 -9.76 12.02
N SER A 71 11.66 -8.57 11.45
CA SER A 71 11.40 -8.40 10.02
C SER A 71 12.56 -8.92 9.18
N THR A 72 12.25 -9.53 8.05
CA THR A 72 13.26 -9.95 7.09
C THR A 72 13.71 -8.77 6.20
N ASP A 73 14.92 -8.85 5.65
CA ASP A 73 15.42 -7.85 4.70
C ASP A 73 14.51 -7.68 3.48
N GLU A 74 13.85 -8.76 3.04
CA GLU A 74 12.88 -8.74 1.93
C GLU A 74 11.62 -7.94 2.27
N GLN A 75 11.10 -8.08 3.50
CA GLN A 75 9.96 -7.30 3.97
C GLN A 75 10.35 -5.82 4.11
N SER A 76 11.52 -5.53 4.67
CA SER A 76 12.06 -4.16 4.76
C SER A 76 12.24 -3.52 3.39
N GLN A 77 12.75 -4.29 2.41
CA GLN A 77 12.88 -3.82 1.04
C GLN A 77 11.52 -3.59 0.38
N SER A 78 10.56 -4.49 0.59
CA SER A 78 9.19 -4.33 0.10
C SER A 78 8.55 -3.05 0.62
N ILE A 79 8.71 -2.71 1.91
CA ILE A 79 8.19 -1.47 2.48
C ILE A 79 8.85 -0.23 1.85
N LYS A 80 10.18 -0.26 1.62
CA LYS A 80 10.88 0.82 0.93
C LYS A 80 10.37 1.02 -0.50
N ASP A 81 10.09 -0.06 -1.22
CA ASP A 81 9.57 0.02 -2.58
C ASP A 81 8.11 0.48 -2.59
N MET A 82 7.30 0.07 -1.60
CA MET A 82 5.94 0.58 -1.41
C MET A 82 5.92 2.10 -1.19
N ARG A 83 6.84 2.65 -0.37
CA ARG A 83 6.97 4.11 -0.18
C ARG A 83 7.24 4.86 -1.48
N LYS A 84 8.10 4.33 -2.35
CA LYS A 84 8.35 4.94 -3.67
C LYS A 84 7.12 4.84 -4.56
N ARG A 85 6.51 3.66 -4.62
CA ARG A 85 5.33 3.42 -5.48
C ARG A 85 4.14 4.30 -5.10
N ILE A 86 3.80 4.43 -3.81
CA ILE A 86 2.66 5.28 -3.40
C ILE A 86 2.91 6.75 -3.72
N HIS A 87 4.15 7.21 -3.62
CA HIS A 87 4.53 8.55 -4.04
C HIS A 87 4.33 8.75 -5.55
N ASP A 88 4.75 7.80 -6.37
CA ASP A 88 4.59 7.87 -7.83
C ASP A 88 3.10 7.80 -8.24
N ILE A 89 2.32 6.94 -7.56
CA ILE A 89 0.87 6.83 -7.70
C ILE A 89 0.19 8.18 -7.37
N TYR A 90 0.58 8.84 -6.28
CA TYR A 90 0.04 10.15 -5.92
C TYR A 90 0.30 11.20 -7.01
N HIS A 91 1.52 11.24 -7.57
CA HIS A 91 1.83 12.16 -8.68
C HIS A 91 0.98 11.88 -9.92
N ARG A 92 0.82 10.61 -10.28
CA ARG A 92 -0.03 10.19 -11.41
C ARG A 92 -1.49 10.58 -11.19
N TYR A 93 -2.02 10.30 -10.00
CA TYR A 93 -3.38 10.72 -9.62
C TYR A 93 -3.58 12.23 -9.78
N LYS A 94 -2.62 13.06 -9.34
CA LYS A 94 -2.69 14.52 -9.52
C LYS A 94 -2.66 14.99 -10.98
N MET A 95 -2.21 14.16 -11.92
CA MET A 95 -2.29 14.45 -13.36
C MET A 95 -3.64 14.03 -13.98
N VAL A 96 -4.33 13.08 -13.35
CA VAL A 96 -5.69 12.66 -13.73
C VAL A 96 -6.75 13.59 -13.16
N LYS A 97 -6.54 14.07 -11.93
CA LYS A 97 -7.43 15.04 -11.29
C LYS A 97 -7.35 16.39 -12.05
N PRO A 98 -8.46 16.89 -12.61
CA PRO A 98 -8.49 18.18 -13.33
C PRO A 98 -8.24 19.39 -12.42
#